data_AF-A0AAJ1L8K4-F1
#
_entry.id   AF-A0AAJ1L8K4-F1
#
_cell.length_a   1.000
_cell.length_b   1.000
_cell.length_c   1.000
_cell.angle_alpha   90.00
_cell.angle_beta   90.00
_cell.angle_gamma   90.00
#
_symmetry.space_group_name_H-M   'P 1'
#
loop_
_entity.id
_entity.type
_entity.pdbx_description
1 polymer ?
#
loop_
_entity_poly.entity_id
_entity_poly.type
_entity_poly.pdbx_seq_one_letter_code
_entity_poly.pdbx_strand_id
1 'polypeptide(L)'
;MISNGRAEIVAGRGSRIGGYSLLGYDVNDYEELFEEKMDLLLKINKEEHVTWNGQFRAPLEHASVIPRAKNNNLPIWRAVGGPPASAIKAGRAGVPMMITTLGGPAINFKVSVDAYREAAQQSGFDPASLPVATTSLFYTAKNSQDALSEYYPHINAGMLTLRGGGYPKQQFTNAIDYRDALMVGSPQQIIEKMLYQYELFGQQRFMAQIDFGGVPFDKIEKNIELIATEILPAVRKHTAK
;
A
#
# COMPACT_ATOMS: atom_id res chain seq x y z
N MET A 1 9.17 15.91 13.77
CA MET A 1 9.93 17.16 13.96
C MET A 1 10.82 17.48 12.76
N ILE A 2 11.73 16.59 12.37
CA ILE A 2 12.66 16.79 11.23
C ILE A 2 11.93 17.19 9.93
N SER A 3 10.86 16.49 9.58
CA SER A 3 10.09 16.75 8.35
C SER A 3 9.03 17.85 8.49
N ASN A 4 8.98 18.57 9.62
CA ASN A 4 7.96 19.56 9.95
C ASN A 4 6.50 19.04 9.91
N GLY A 5 6.29 17.74 10.21
CA GLY A 5 4.97 17.12 10.26
C GLY A 5 4.55 16.37 9.00
N ARG A 6 5.48 16.09 8.09
CA ARG A 6 5.21 15.33 6.84
C ARG A 6 5.43 13.82 6.96
N ALA A 7 5.72 13.31 8.17
CA ALA A 7 5.95 11.89 8.38
C ALA A 7 4.62 11.15 8.52
N GLU A 8 4.54 9.96 7.94
CA GLU A 8 3.42 9.03 8.09
C GLU A 8 3.99 7.62 8.31
N ILE A 9 3.21 6.73 8.94
CA ILE A 9 3.56 5.31 9.07
C ILE A 9 2.57 4.50 8.23
N VAL A 10 3.07 3.55 7.44
CA VAL A 10 2.27 2.49 6.83
C VAL A 10 2.69 1.18 7.47
N ALA A 11 1.90 0.69 8.42
CA ALA A 11 2.17 -0.54 9.15
C ALA A 11 1.65 -1.74 8.36
N GLY A 12 2.54 -2.65 8.01
CA GLY A 12 2.21 -3.90 7.32
C GLY A 12 2.92 -5.08 7.95
N ARG A 13 2.30 -6.26 7.85
CA ARG A 13 2.86 -7.48 8.40
C ARG A 13 4.13 -7.97 7.67
N GLY A 14 4.38 -7.44 6.47
CA GLY A 14 5.50 -7.85 5.60
C GLY A 14 5.28 -9.21 4.94
N SER A 15 6.04 -9.48 3.88
CA SER A 15 5.97 -10.73 3.10
C SER A 15 7.21 -11.62 3.24
N ARG A 16 8.20 -11.20 4.04
CA ARG A 16 9.44 -11.94 4.26
C ARG A 16 9.50 -12.47 5.68
N ILE A 17 9.32 -13.78 5.81
CA ILE A 17 9.32 -14.47 7.11
C ILE A 17 10.71 -14.49 7.78
N GLY A 18 11.79 -14.42 7.00
CA GLY A 18 13.16 -14.43 7.56
C GLY A 18 13.46 -13.28 8.52
N GLY A 19 12.75 -12.15 8.40
CA GLY A 19 12.88 -11.04 9.33
C GLY A 19 12.39 -11.36 10.75
N TYR A 20 11.45 -12.30 10.91
CA TYR A 20 10.96 -12.72 12.22
C TYR A 20 12.06 -13.47 12.97
N SER A 21 12.64 -14.49 12.35
CA SER A 21 13.77 -15.24 12.93
C SER A 21 14.97 -14.33 13.22
N LEU A 22 15.30 -13.41 12.32
CA LEU A 22 16.39 -12.43 12.51
C LEU A 22 16.18 -11.56 13.76
N LEU A 23 14.94 -11.18 14.05
CA LEU A 23 14.58 -10.34 15.19
C LEU A 23 14.17 -11.14 16.43
N GLY A 24 14.33 -12.47 16.41
CA GLY A 24 14.03 -13.35 17.53
C GLY A 24 12.53 -13.63 17.76
N TYR A 25 11.69 -13.46 16.75
CA TYR A 25 10.26 -13.77 16.79
C TYR A 25 9.95 -15.13 16.15
N ASP A 26 8.94 -15.82 16.70
CA ASP A 26 8.32 -16.96 16.01
C ASP A 26 7.42 -16.44 14.89
N VAL A 27 7.51 -17.06 13.71
CA VAL A 27 6.64 -16.78 12.57
C VAL A 27 5.21 -17.26 12.80
N ASN A 28 4.99 -18.22 13.71
CA ASN A 28 3.66 -18.69 14.06
C ASN A 28 2.82 -17.62 14.76
N ASP A 29 3.47 -16.67 15.46
CA ASP A 29 2.83 -15.56 16.15
C ASP A 29 2.58 -14.35 15.24
N TYR A 30 2.74 -14.51 13.92
CA TYR A 30 2.74 -13.42 12.93
C TYR A 30 1.54 -12.47 13.02
N GLU A 31 0.35 -13.01 13.26
CA GLU A 31 -0.87 -12.22 13.33
C GLU A 31 -0.97 -11.46 14.65
N GLU A 32 -0.79 -12.16 15.76
CA GLU A 32 -0.89 -11.65 17.11
C GLU A 32 0.21 -10.60 17.39
N LEU A 33 1.43 -10.83 16.90
CA LEU A 33 2.54 -9.87 16.96
C LEU A 33 2.16 -8.53 16.30
N PHE A 34 1.51 -8.60 15.13
CA PHE A 34 1.13 -7.39 14.40
C PHE A 34 0.00 -6.66 15.10
N GLU A 35 -1.07 -7.37 15.50
CA GLU A 35 -2.21 -6.72 16.14
C GLU A 35 -1.81 -6.08 17.47
N GLU A 36 -1.05 -6.77 18.33
CA GLU A 36 -0.61 -6.22 19.62
C GLU A 36 0.24 -4.95 19.44
N LYS A 37 1.20 -4.97 18.50
CA LYS A 37 2.07 -3.82 18.24
C LYS A 37 1.34 -2.68 17.55
N MET A 38 0.37 -2.97 16.68
CA MET A 38 -0.46 -1.97 16.03
C MET A 38 -1.34 -1.25 17.06
N ASP A 39 -2.02 -1.99 17.94
CA ASP A 39 -2.87 -1.43 18.98
C ASP A 39 -2.07 -0.54 19.94
N LEU A 40 -0.89 -1.01 20.34
CA LEU A 40 0.02 -0.20 21.14
C LEU A 40 0.49 1.06 20.39
N LEU A 41 0.84 0.96 19.12
CA LEU A 41 1.27 2.12 18.32
C LEU A 41 0.17 3.17 18.25
N LEU A 42 -1.08 2.74 18.01
CA LEU A 42 -2.25 3.62 18.00
C LEU A 42 -2.49 4.26 19.37
N LYS A 43 -2.33 3.49 20.46
CA LYS A 43 -2.43 4.00 21.83
C LYS A 43 -1.36 5.05 22.12
N ILE A 44 -0.10 4.78 21.80
CA ILE A 44 1.02 5.73 21.92
C ILE A 44 0.74 6.99 21.12
N ASN A 45 0.19 6.88 19.91
CA ASN A 45 -0.12 8.04 19.08
C ASN A 45 -1.18 8.95 19.71
N LYS A 46 -2.19 8.37 20.37
CA LYS A 46 -3.32 9.09 20.96
C LYS A 46 -3.07 9.60 22.38
N GLU A 47 -2.33 8.86 23.18
CA GLU A 47 -2.16 9.11 24.62
C GLU A 47 -0.75 9.64 24.93
N GLU A 48 -0.66 10.60 25.85
CA GLU A 48 0.62 11.15 26.32
C GLU A 48 1.36 10.17 27.24
N HIS A 49 0.62 9.49 28.12
CA HIS A 49 1.11 8.47 29.03
C HIS A 49 0.42 7.14 28.73
N VAL A 50 1.19 6.08 28.54
CA VAL A 50 0.68 4.76 28.17
C VAL A 50 1.00 3.73 29.24
N THR A 51 -0.05 3.07 29.73
CA THR A 51 0.07 1.78 30.42
C THR A 51 -0.36 0.66 29.46
N TRP A 52 0.42 -0.42 29.43
CA TRP A 52 0.19 -1.54 28.53
C TRP A 52 0.67 -2.86 29.12
N ASN A 53 -0.10 -3.91 28.90
CA ASN A 53 0.28 -5.28 29.19
C ASN A 53 -0.09 -6.14 27.97
N GLY A 54 0.82 -7.00 27.54
CA GLY A 54 0.69 -7.83 26.34
C GLY A 54 1.64 -9.02 26.38
N GLN A 55 1.64 -9.84 25.33
CA GLN A 55 2.45 -11.04 25.21
C GLN A 55 3.83 -10.75 24.57
N PHE A 56 3.88 -9.83 23.61
CA PHE A 56 5.06 -9.69 22.73
C PHE A 56 6.06 -8.61 23.13
N ARG A 57 5.88 -8.02 24.31
CA ARG A 57 6.89 -7.18 24.96
C ARG A 57 6.66 -7.06 26.47
N ALA A 58 7.70 -6.62 27.18
CA ALA A 58 7.59 -6.21 28.58
C ALA A 58 6.52 -5.12 28.75
N PRO A 59 5.78 -5.08 29.87
CA PRO A 59 4.73 -4.10 30.12
C PRO A 59 5.26 -2.66 30.17
N LEU A 60 4.37 -1.68 29.95
CA LEU A 60 4.64 -0.26 30.22
C LEU A 60 3.78 0.18 31.40
N GLU A 61 4.38 0.93 32.32
CA GLU A 61 3.71 1.52 33.47
C GLU A 61 3.79 3.04 33.35
N HIS A 62 2.67 3.69 33.04
CA HIS A 62 2.55 5.15 32.92
C HIS A 62 3.66 5.82 32.08
N ALA A 63 4.10 5.15 31.02
CA ALA A 63 5.27 5.54 30.26
C ALA A 63 4.97 6.69 29.29
N SER A 64 5.86 7.67 29.21
CA SER A 64 5.83 8.73 28.20
C SER A 64 6.74 8.38 27.02
N VAL A 65 6.20 8.46 25.80
CA VAL A 65 7.00 8.31 24.57
C VAL A 65 7.30 9.69 24.00
N ILE A 66 8.59 10.07 24.01
CA ILE A 66 9.08 11.36 23.55
C ILE A 66 10.15 11.20 22.46
N PRO A 67 10.25 12.16 21.51
CA PRO A 67 9.39 13.33 21.34
C PRO A 67 8.01 12.98 20.76
N ARG A 68 6.99 13.81 21.05
CA ARG A 68 5.66 13.68 20.45
C ARG A 68 5.65 14.09 18.97
N ALA A 69 4.72 13.52 18.21
CA ALA A 69 4.45 13.96 16.85
C ALA A 69 4.02 15.43 16.83
N LYS A 70 4.26 16.12 15.70
CA LYS A 70 3.78 17.49 15.54
C LYS A 70 2.25 17.48 15.62
N ASN A 71 1.66 18.42 16.37
CA ASN A 71 0.23 18.48 16.66
C ASN A 71 -0.32 17.24 17.40
N ASN A 72 0.54 16.46 18.06
CA ASN A 72 0.16 15.24 18.78
C ASN A 72 -0.61 14.21 17.93
N ASN A 73 -0.38 14.20 16.61
CA ASN A 73 -1.02 13.26 15.70
C ASN A 73 -0.05 12.84 14.59
N LEU A 74 0.27 11.55 14.54
CA LEU A 74 0.99 10.92 13.43
C LEU A 74 -0.01 10.12 12.57
N PRO A 75 -0.12 10.38 11.26
CA PRO A 75 -0.94 9.54 10.39
C PRO A 75 -0.38 8.11 10.35
N ILE A 76 -1.21 7.14 10.69
CA ILE A 76 -0.88 5.71 10.71
C ILE A 76 -1.88 4.99 9.79
N TRP A 77 -1.36 4.36 8.74
CA TRP A 77 -2.10 3.56 7.79
C TRP A 77 -1.86 2.08 8.06
N ARG A 78 -2.86 1.25 7.77
CA ARG A 78 -2.70 -0.21 7.74
C ARG A 78 -2.52 -0.68 6.30
N ALA A 79 -1.40 -1.34 6.02
CA ALA A 79 -1.19 -2.04 4.76
C ALA A 79 -2.00 -3.35 4.73
N VAL A 80 -2.69 -3.58 3.64
CA VAL A 80 -3.50 -4.78 3.42
C VAL A 80 -3.15 -5.45 2.10
N GLY A 81 -3.23 -6.77 2.09
CA GLY A 81 -3.11 -7.57 0.88
C GLY A 81 -4.48 -7.83 0.24
N GLY A 82 -4.53 -8.82 -0.64
CA GLY A 82 -5.75 -9.24 -1.34
C GLY A 82 -6.90 -9.69 -0.42
N PRO A 83 -6.68 -10.59 0.56
CA PRO A 83 -7.78 -11.12 1.38
C PRO A 83 -8.45 -10.08 2.30
N PRO A 84 -9.80 -10.13 2.47
CA PRO A 84 -10.55 -9.12 3.24
C PRO A 84 -10.22 -9.05 4.74
N ALA A 85 -9.67 -10.11 5.34
CA ALA A 85 -9.48 -10.19 6.80
C ALA A 85 -8.67 -9.01 7.37
N SER A 86 -7.56 -8.63 6.73
CA SER A 86 -6.76 -7.49 7.19
C SER A 86 -7.46 -6.14 6.93
N ALA A 87 -8.29 -6.05 5.88
CA ALA A 87 -9.07 -4.87 5.55
C ALA A 87 -10.19 -4.64 6.57
N ILE A 88 -10.89 -5.70 6.99
CA ILE A 88 -11.89 -5.64 8.06
C ILE A 88 -11.28 -5.10 9.36
N LYS A 89 -10.09 -5.60 9.74
CA LYS A 89 -9.40 -5.12 10.94
C LYS A 89 -8.96 -3.66 10.84
N ALA A 90 -8.55 -3.19 9.65
CA ALA A 90 -8.28 -1.77 9.42
C ALA A 90 -9.54 -0.91 9.65
N GLY A 91 -10.69 -1.38 9.16
CA GLY A 91 -11.98 -0.70 9.33
C GLY A 91 -12.38 -0.63 10.81
N ARG A 92 -12.28 -1.76 11.53
CA ARG A 92 -12.56 -1.82 12.97
C ARG A 92 -11.66 -0.91 13.82
N ALA A 93 -10.41 -0.73 13.41
CA ALA A 93 -9.48 0.17 14.09
C ALA A 93 -9.71 1.65 13.75
N GLY A 94 -10.55 1.96 12.76
CA GLY A 94 -10.81 3.34 12.34
C GLY A 94 -9.59 4.03 11.75
N VAL A 95 -8.72 3.29 11.06
CA VAL A 95 -7.48 3.81 10.46
C VAL A 95 -7.56 3.82 8.93
N PRO A 96 -6.86 4.75 8.26
CA PRO A 96 -6.66 4.70 6.81
C PRO A 96 -6.07 3.37 6.33
N MET A 97 -6.46 2.95 5.13
CA MET A 97 -6.04 1.66 4.55
C MET A 97 -5.21 1.86 3.29
N MET A 98 -4.14 1.07 3.13
CA MET A 98 -3.37 0.99 1.89
C MET A 98 -3.39 -0.43 1.33
N ILE A 99 -4.02 -0.64 0.18
CA ILE A 99 -4.14 -1.96 -0.46
C ILE A 99 -3.10 -2.14 -1.57
N THR A 100 -2.35 -3.24 -1.49
CA THR A 100 -1.32 -3.59 -2.48
C THR A 100 -1.91 -4.43 -3.62
N THR A 101 -1.81 -3.94 -4.85
CA THR A 101 -2.30 -4.60 -6.07
C THR A 101 -1.13 -5.07 -6.94
N LEU A 102 -0.88 -6.39 -6.97
CA LEU A 102 0.26 -7.01 -7.70
C LEU A 102 -0.19 -7.77 -8.96
N GLY A 103 -1.11 -7.18 -9.71
CA GLY A 103 -1.64 -7.71 -10.97
C GLY A 103 -2.92 -8.55 -10.82
N GLY A 104 -3.46 -8.95 -11.99
CA GLY A 104 -4.77 -9.58 -12.09
C GLY A 104 -5.92 -8.55 -12.11
N PRO A 105 -7.18 -8.99 -12.28
CA PRO A 105 -8.32 -8.09 -12.39
C PRO A 105 -8.48 -7.21 -11.15
N ALA A 106 -8.52 -5.88 -11.34
CA ALA A 106 -8.66 -4.91 -10.25
C ALA A 106 -9.96 -5.11 -9.45
N ILE A 107 -11.03 -5.58 -10.10
CA ILE A 107 -12.30 -5.90 -9.42
C ILE A 107 -12.13 -6.89 -8.25
N ASN A 108 -11.12 -7.76 -8.30
CA ASN A 108 -10.87 -8.74 -7.23
C ASN A 108 -10.45 -8.07 -5.91
N PHE A 109 -9.97 -6.82 -5.94
CA PHE A 109 -9.59 -6.07 -4.74
C PHE A 109 -10.77 -5.28 -4.16
N LYS A 110 -11.87 -5.11 -4.91
CA LYS A 110 -13.05 -4.34 -4.48
C LYS A 110 -13.69 -4.93 -3.22
N VAL A 111 -13.76 -6.26 -3.12
CA VAL A 111 -14.31 -6.96 -1.95
C VAL A 111 -13.62 -6.55 -0.65
N SER A 112 -12.30 -6.32 -0.68
CA SER A 112 -11.55 -5.89 0.50
C SER A 112 -11.78 -4.43 0.84
N VAL A 113 -11.96 -3.56 -0.17
CA VAL A 113 -12.31 -2.16 0.02
C VAL A 113 -13.72 -2.00 0.59
N ASP A 114 -14.68 -2.78 0.10
CA ASP A 114 -16.06 -2.77 0.58
C ASP A 114 -16.13 -3.31 2.02
N ALA A 115 -15.47 -4.44 2.30
CA ALA A 115 -15.40 -5.01 3.66
C ALA A 115 -14.72 -4.07 4.67
N TYR A 116 -13.71 -3.31 4.24
CA TYR A 116 -13.08 -2.26 5.05
C TYR A 116 -14.09 -1.17 5.44
N ARG A 117 -14.82 -0.63 4.45
CA ARG A 117 -15.81 0.44 4.68
C ARG A 117 -16.95 -0.02 5.56
N GLU A 118 -17.46 -1.22 5.32
CA GLU A 118 -18.52 -1.82 6.14
C GLU A 118 -18.05 -2.00 7.59
N ALA A 119 -16.85 -2.54 7.80
CA ALA A 119 -16.29 -2.75 9.13
C ALA A 119 -16.07 -1.42 9.89
N ALA A 120 -15.65 -0.36 9.18
CA ALA A 120 -15.53 0.97 9.75
C ALA A 120 -16.88 1.52 10.21
N GLN A 121 -17.91 1.43 9.35
CA GLN A 121 -19.26 1.88 9.68
C GLN A 121 -19.85 1.12 10.87
N GLN A 122 -19.73 -0.22 10.89
CA GLN A 122 -20.18 -1.06 12.00
C GLN A 122 -19.46 -0.75 13.32
N SER A 123 -18.24 -0.21 13.25
CA SER A 123 -17.44 0.18 14.42
C SER A 123 -17.62 1.65 14.82
N GLY A 124 -18.57 2.36 14.18
CA GLY A 124 -18.92 3.74 14.53
C GLY A 124 -18.03 4.82 13.88
N PHE A 125 -17.19 4.46 12.91
CA PHE A 125 -16.41 5.44 12.14
C PHE A 125 -17.15 5.84 10.88
N ASP A 126 -17.02 7.10 10.45
CA ASP A 126 -17.47 7.53 9.12
C ASP A 126 -16.50 7.03 8.04
N PRO A 127 -16.90 6.12 7.14
CA PRO A 127 -16.02 5.60 6.10
C PRO A 127 -15.54 6.68 5.11
N ALA A 128 -16.28 7.78 4.95
CA ALA A 128 -15.87 8.88 4.07
C ALA A 128 -14.69 9.68 4.66
N SER A 129 -14.53 9.67 5.98
CA SER A 129 -13.41 10.31 6.68
C SER A 129 -12.12 9.49 6.64
N LEU A 130 -12.21 8.21 6.26
CA LEU A 130 -11.08 7.27 6.26
C LEU A 130 -10.55 7.03 4.83
N PRO A 131 -9.41 7.63 4.47
CA PRO A 131 -8.91 7.52 3.11
C PRO A 131 -8.40 6.12 2.78
N VAL A 132 -8.61 5.72 1.53
CA VAL A 132 -8.07 4.51 0.92
C VAL A 132 -6.93 4.90 -0.01
N ALA A 133 -5.82 4.17 0.08
CA ALA A 133 -4.71 4.25 -0.85
C ALA A 133 -4.54 2.92 -1.59
N THR A 134 -4.15 2.97 -2.86
CA THR A 134 -3.67 1.79 -3.60
C THR A 134 -2.17 1.89 -3.83
N THR A 135 -1.48 0.75 -3.89
CA THR A 135 -0.06 0.69 -4.27
C THR A 135 0.17 -0.44 -5.26
N SER A 136 0.92 -0.16 -6.32
CA SER A 136 1.22 -1.15 -7.35
C SER A 136 2.63 -0.98 -7.89
N LEU A 137 3.15 -2.06 -8.48
CA LEU A 137 4.30 -1.97 -9.36
C LEU A 137 3.92 -1.15 -10.59
N PHE A 138 4.80 -0.24 -10.99
CA PHE A 138 4.49 0.74 -12.02
C PHE A 138 5.58 0.79 -13.08
N TYR A 139 5.17 0.79 -14.35
CA TYR A 139 6.06 1.10 -15.46
C TYR A 139 5.28 1.66 -16.66
N THR A 140 5.70 2.82 -17.16
CA THR A 140 5.14 3.43 -18.37
C THR A 140 6.22 3.70 -19.40
N ALA A 141 5.87 3.51 -20.68
CA ALA A 141 6.69 3.87 -21.83
C ALA A 141 5.82 4.51 -22.91
N LYS A 142 6.43 5.00 -24.01
CA LYS A 142 5.69 5.72 -25.07
C LYS A 142 4.51 4.92 -25.64
N ASN A 143 4.64 3.61 -25.74
CA ASN A 143 3.56 2.70 -26.13
C ASN A 143 3.57 1.43 -25.26
N SER A 144 2.52 0.63 -25.37
CA SER A 144 2.32 -0.58 -24.57
C SER A 144 3.38 -1.66 -24.84
N GLN A 145 3.83 -1.80 -26.09
CA GLN A 145 4.82 -2.80 -26.47
C GLN A 145 6.18 -2.50 -25.84
N ASP A 146 6.60 -1.23 -25.86
CA ASP A 146 7.81 -0.77 -25.18
C ASP A 146 7.68 -1.02 -23.68
N ALA A 147 6.56 -0.64 -23.06
CA ALA A 147 6.37 -0.83 -21.62
C ALA A 147 6.46 -2.31 -21.19
N LEU A 148 5.85 -3.21 -21.96
CA LEU A 148 5.93 -4.65 -21.70
C LEU A 148 7.35 -5.19 -21.90
N SER A 149 7.98 -4.88 -23.03
CA SER A 149 9.29 -5.41 -23.39
C SER A 149 10.40 -4.92 -22.47
N GLU A 150 10.37 -3.63 -22.12
CA GLU A 150 11.36 -3.00 -21.25
C GLU A 150 11.21 -3.47 -19.80
N TYR A 151 9.98 -3.66 -19.30
CA TYR A 151 9.76 -3.97 -17.89
C TYR A 151 9.76 -5.46 -17.54
N TYR A 152 9.38 -6.36 -18.46
CA TYR A 152 9.30 -7.79 -18.15
C TYR A 152 10.58 -8.38 -17.55
N PRO A 153 11.81 -8.06 -18.06
CA PRO A 153 13.05 -8.56 -17.47
C PRO A 153 13.19 -8.17 -15.99
N HIS A 154 12.81 -6.94 -15.63
CA HIS A 154 12.92 -6.41 -14.27
C HIS A 154 11.91 -7.03 -13.32
N ILE A 155 10.61 -7.03 -13.67
CA ILE A 155 9.60 -7.64 -12.80
C ILE A 155 9.84 -9.14 -12.62
N ASN A 156 10.30 -9.84 -13.67
CA ASN A 156 10.62 -11.26 -13.60
C ASN A 156 11.83 -11.52 -12.68
N ALA A 157 12.93 -10.79 -12.88
CA ALA A 157 14.12 -10.90 -12.02
C ALA A 157 13.81 -10.55 -10.56
N GLY A 158 13.07 -9.46 -10.33
CA GLY A 158 12.64 -9.04 -9.00
C GLY A 158 11.80 -10.10 -8.31
N MET A 159 10.83 -10.71 -9.01
CA MET A 159 10.02 -11.79 -8.43
C MET A 159 10.83 -13.06 -8.18
N LEU A 160 11.75 -13.43 -9.09
CA LEU A 160 12.68 -14.55 -8.87
C LEU A 160 13.48 -14.35 -7.58
N THR A 161 14.06 -13.17 -7.37
CA THR A 161 14.80 -12.86 -6.15
C THR A 161 13.91 -12.81 -4.91
N LEU A 162 12.69 -12.30 -5.03
CA LEU A 162 11.78 -12.16 -3.89
C LEU A 162 11.15 -13.48 -3.43
N ARG A 163 10.77 -14.35 -4.37
CA ARG A 163 9.87 -15.50 -4.13
C ARG A 163 10.42 -16.82 -4.64
N GLY A 164 11.58 -16.82 -5.32
CA GLY A 164 12.14 -18.01 -5.98
C GLY A 164 11.44 -18.38 -7.29
N GLY A 165 10.41 -17.64 -7.71
CA GLY A 165 9.66 -17.86 -8.94
C GLY A 165 9.47 -16.56 -9.72
N GLY A 166 9.59 -16.63 -11.04
CA GLY A 166 9.42 -15.49 -11.94
C GLY A 166 7.98 -15.00 -12.01
N TYR A 167 7.80 -13.80 -12.58
CA TYR A 167 6.47 -13.28 -12.85
C TYR A 167 5.89 -14.02 -14.08
N PRO A 168 4.69 -14.62 -14.02
CA PRO A 168 4.18 -15.42 -15.13
C PRO A 168 4.00 -14.59 -16.41
N LYS A 169 4.71 -14.95 -17.49
CA LYS A 169 4.69 -14.19 -18.76
C LYS A 169 3.27 -13.97 -19.30
N GLN A 170 2.45 -15.01 -19.27
CA GLN A 170 1.06 -14.94 -19.75
C GLN A 170 0.19 -14.00 -18.91
N GLN A 171 0.44 -13.91 -17.61
CA GLN A 171 -0.23 -12.94 -16.75
C GLN A 171 0.28 -11.52 -17.06
N PHE A 172 1.59 -11.38 -17.28
CA PHE A 172 2.19 -10.08 -17.58
C PHE A 172 1.70 -9.47 -18.89
N THR A 173 1.47 -10.28 -19.92
CA THR A 173 0.91 -9.79 -21.20
C THR A 173 -0.48 -9.19 -21.03
N ASN A 174 -1.25 -9.60 -20.02
CA ASN A 174 -2.57 -9.03 -19.73
C ASN A 174 -2.49 -7.67 -19.02
N ALA A 175 -1.30 -7.24 -18.59
CA ALA A 175 -1.13 -5.98 -17.87
C ALA A 175 -1.55 -4.76 -18.70
N ILE A 176 -1.64 -4.86 -20.04
CA ILE A 176 -2.13 -3.78 -20.90
C ILE A 176 -3.65 -3.56 -20.84
N ASP A 177 -4.41 -4.51 -20.29
CA ASP A 177 -5.85 -4.35 -20.08
C ASP A 177 -6.08 -3.29 -18.99
N TYR A 178 -6.95 -2.30 -19.26
CA TYR A 178 -7.27 -1.24 -18.31
C TYR A 178 -7.86 -1.77 -17.00
N ARG A 179 -8.42 -2.99 -17.02
CA ARG A 179 -9.00 -3.67 -15.85
C ARG A 179 -7.97 -4.40 -15.01
N ASP A 180 -6.73 -4.59 -15.49
CA ASP A 180 -5.67 -5.20 -14.69
C ASP A 180 -5.12 -4.22 -13.66
N ALA A 181 -4.86 -4.72 -12.45
CA ALA A 181 -4.44 -3.92 -11.32
C ALA A 181 -2.94 -3.57 -11.34
N LEU A 182 -2.13 -4.25 -12.17
CA LEU A 182 -0.74 -3.90 -12.44
C LEU A 182 -0.68 -2.64 -13.28
N MET A 183 0.12 -1.66 -12.86
CA MET A 183 0.23 -0.37 -13.54
C MET A 183 1.33 -0.37 -14.59
N VAL A 184 1.14 -1.17 -15.66
CA VAL A 184 2.09 -1.26 -16.78
C VAL A 184 1.40 -0.93 -18.10
N GLY A 185 1.96 -0.03 -18.90
CA GLY A 185 1.40 0.32 -20.20
C GLY A 185 1.89 1.65 -20.78
N SER A 186 1.14 2.20 -21.74
CA SER A 186 1.32 3.59 -22.19
C SER A 186 0.72 4.60 -21.19
N PRO A 187 1.06 5.90 -21.24
CA PRO A 187 0.45 6.91 -20.38
C PRO A 187 -1.07 6.88 -20.41
N GLN A 188 -1.66 6.71 -21.60
CA GLN A 188 -3.11 6.61 -21.77
C GLN A 188 -3.70 5.40 -21.03
N GLN A 189 -3.06 4.23 -21.13
CA GLN A 189 -3.52 3.03 -20.40
C GLN A 189 -3.37 3.19 -18.89
N ILE A 190 -2.31 3.83 -18.41
CA ILE A 190 -2.14 4.13 -16.98
C ILE A 190 -3.27 5.05 -16.50
N ILE A 191 -3.62 6.09 -17.27
CA ILE A 191 -4.73 6.99 -16.94
C ILE A 191 -6.03 6.18 -16.84
N GLU A 192 -6.36 5.37 -17.84
CA GLU A 192 -7.56 4.52 -17.85
C GLU A 192 -7.61 3.57 -16.66
N LYS A 193 -6.49 2.92 -16.32
CA LYS A 193 -6.36 2.06 -15.13
C LYS A 193 -6.60 2.82 -13.84
N MET A 194 -6.01 4.01 -13.69
CA MET A 194 -6.18 4.83 -12.49
C MET A 194 -7.63 5.28 -12.32
N LEU A 195 -8.30 5.68 -13.41
CA LEU A 195 -9.71 6.08 -13.40
C LEU A 195 -10.64 4.89 -13.11
N TYR A 196 -10.42 3.75 -13.75
CA TYR A 196 -11.19 2.54 -13.48
C TYR A 196 -11.05 2.09 -12.01
N GLN A 197 -9.83 2.06 -11.48
CA GLN A 197 -9.62 1.76 -10.06
C GLN A 197 -10.27 2.81 -9.16
N TYR A 198 -10.22 4.08 -9.54
CA TYR A 198 -10.89 5.16 -8.80
C TYR A 198 -12.40 4.99 -8.75
N GLU A 199 -13.04 4.56 -9.83
CA GLU A 199 -14.47 4.22 -9.84
C GLU A 199 -14.78 3.02 -8.93
N LEU A 200 -13.92 1.99 -8.94
CA LEU A 200 -14.12 0.80 -8.14
C LEU A 200 -13.93 1.02 -6.63
N PHE A 201 -12.85 1.72 -6.26
CA PHE A 201 -12.40 1.80 -4.87
C PHE A 201 -12.59 3.19 -4.29
N GLY A 202 -12.70 4.25 -5.09
CA GLY A 202 -12.74 5.63 -4.62
C GLY A 202 -11.51 6.00 -3.80
N GLN A 203 -10.31 5.54 -4.19
CA GLN A 203 -9.07 5.82 -3.46
C GLN A 203 -8.66 7.29 -3.57
N GLN A 204 -8.09 7.84 -2.50
CA GLN A 204 -7.58 9.22 -2.43
C GLN A 204 -6.09 9.32 -2.78
N ARG A 205 -5.38 8.18 -2.78
CA ARG A 205 -3.93 8.13 -3.00
C ARG A 205 -3.55 6.90 -3.82
N PHE A 206 -2.61 7.08 -4.73
CA PHE A 206 -1.91 6.00 -5.41
C PHE A 206 -0.41 6.11 -5.10
N MET A 207 0.22 4.99 -4.75
CA MET A 207 1.67 4.88 -4.58
C MET A 207 2.26 3.97 -5.66
N ALA A 208 3.12 4.55 -6.48
CA ALA A 208 3.82 3.83 -7.54
C ALA A 208 5.17 3.31 -7.02
N GLN A 209 5.39 2.00 -7.15
CA GLN A 209 6.74 1.43 -7.02
C GLN A 209 7.37 1.33 -8.42
N ILE A 210 8.34 2.21 -8.70
CA ILE A 210 8.90 2.44 -10.04
C ILE A 210 10.29 1.82 -10.25
N ASP A 211 10.96 1.38 -9.19
CA ASP A 211 12.35 0.91 -9.19
C ASP A 211 12.48 -0.62 -9.06
N PHE A 212 11.36 -1.34 -9.15
CA PHE A 212 11.31 -2.76 -8.83
C PHE A 212 12.11 -3.63 -9.80
N GLY A 213 12.96 -4.52 -9.27
CA GLY A 213 13.74 -5.45 -10.09
C GLY A 213 14.94 -4.82 -10.80
N GLY A 214 15.42 -3.68 -10.31
CA GLY A 214 16.61 -3.02 -10.83
C GLY A 214 16.38 -2.31 -12.15
N VAL A 215 15.23 -1.64 -12.30
CA VAL A 215 14.97 -0.77 -13.45
C VAL A 215 16.07 0.30 -13.52
N PRO A 216 16.69 0.53 -14.70
CA PRO A 216 17.71 1.55 -14.87
C PRO A 216 17.23 2.96 -14.52
N PHE A 217 18.14 3.78 -14.00
CA PHE A 217 17.79 5.12 -13.51
C PHE A 217 17.21 6.03 -14.60
N ASP A 218 17.75 5.99 -15.82
CA ASP A 218 17.25 6.76 -16.97
C ASP A 218 15.79 6.41 -17.31
N LYS A 219 15.41 5.14 -17.17
CA LYS A 219 14.02 4.70 -17.33
C LYS A 219 13.13 5.19 -16.19
N ILE A 220 13.64 5.20 -14.95
CA ILE A 220 12.93 5.75 -13.79
C ILE A 220 12.70 7.25 -13.96
N GLU A 221 13.71 8.01 -14.37
CA GLU A 221 13.58 9.44 -14.67
C GLU A 221 12.51 9.68 -15.73
N LYS A 222 12.51 8.88 -16.80
CA LYS A 222 11.49 9.00 -17.85
C LYS A 222 10.08 8.69 -17.34
N ASN A 223 9.94 7.69 -16.46
CA ASN A 223 8.67 7.38 -15.80
C ASN A 223 8.18 8.56 -14.95
N ILE A 224 9.06 9.18 -14.15
CA ILE A 224 8.74 10.35 -13.33
C ILE A 224 8.29 11.52 -14.21
N GLU A 225 8.98 11.78 -15.32
CA GLU A 225 8.60 12.80 -16.30
C GLU A 225 7.19 12.56 -16.82
N LEU A 226 6.91 11.37 -17.37
CA LEU A 226 5.60 11.00 -17.92
C LEU A 226 4.47 11.05 -16.87
N ILE A 227 4.77 10.64 -15.63
CA ILE A 227 3.83 10.77 -14.51
C ILE A 227 3.48 12.26 -14.31
N ALA A 228 4.48 13.13 -14.27
CA ALA A 228 4.29 14.54 -13.97
C ALA A 228 3.64 15.34 -15.11
N THR A 229 4.01 15.05 -16.38
CA THR A 229 3.63 15.87 -17.53
C THR A 229 2.40 15.38 -18.26
N GLU A 230 2.09 14.07 -18.21
CA GLU A 230 0.97 13.49 -18.97
C GLU A 230 -0.08 12.86 -18.06
N ILE A 231 0.31 11.93 -17.19
CA ILE A 231 -0.62 11.10 -16.43
C ILE A 231 -1.33 11.91 -15.34
N LEU A 232 -0.56 12.57 -14.47
CA LEU A 232 -1.11 13.28 -13.31
C LEU A 232 -2.05 14.44 -13.72
N PRO A 233 -1.74 15.28 -14.74
CA PRO A 233 -2.67 16.29 -15.22
C PRO A 233 -3.99 15.69 -15.74
N ALA A 234 -3.92 14.60 -16.51
CA ALA A 234 -5.09 13.94 -17.06
C ALA A 234 -5.98 13.32 -15.97
N VAL A 235 -5.39 12.62 -14.99
CA VAL A 235 -6.14 12.04 -13.86
C VAL A 235 -6.78 13.13 -13.01
N ARG A 236 -6.07 14.23 -12.72
CA ARG A 236 -6.61 15.35 -11.95
C ARG A 236 -7.81 16.00 -12.64
N LYS A 237 -7.80 16.12 -13.97
CA LYS A 237 -8.95 16.67 -14.71
C LYS A 237 -10.26 15.89 -14.48
N HIS A 238 -10.17 14.59 -14.23
CA HIS A 238 -11.34 13.72 -14.03
C HIS A 238 -11.67 13.44 -12.56
N THR A 239 -10.72 13.66 -11.65
CA THR A 239 -10.88 13.36 -10.21
C THR A 239 -10.91 14.60 -9.31
N ALA A 240 -10.57 15.78 -9.83
CA ALA A 240 -10.77 17.04 -9.12
C ALA A 240 -12.27 17.33 -9.00
N LYS A 241 -12.74 17.50 -7.76
CA LYS A 241 -14.03 18.14 -7.44
C LYS A 241 -13.77 19.59 -7.07
#